data_AF-A0A1D3E0I2-F1
#
_entry.id   AF-A0A1D3E0I2-F1
#
_cell.length_a   1.000
_cell.length_b   1.000
_cell.length_c   1.000
_cell.angle_alpha   90.00
_cell.angle_beta   90.00
_cell.angle_gamma   90.00
#
_symmetry.space_group_name_H-M   'P 1'
#
loop_
_entity.id
_entity.type
_entity.pdbx_description
1 polymer ?
#
loop_
_entity_poly.entity_id
_entity_poly.type
_entity_poly.pdbx_seq_one_letter_code
_entity_poly.pdbx_strand_id
1 'polypeptide(L)'
;MDADKDGRVNAAEFAKIADRIIQAYGLDGDDRRARALRAVNQMYWMELVRHSGAESDALTKDRFVMANRLAAIDTSRINVMEGLAHASFDIIDANGDNEIDKDEFLRFQRDVWQVQAPEAMEVFGKVDIDGDGAISRMEFVRTVREYFMSMDPSAPGSMLFGRV
;
A
#
# COMPACT_ATOMS: atom_id res chain seq x y z
N MET A 1 9.15 8.01 0.85
CA MET A 1 8.56 7.78 2.19
C MET A 1 9.21 8.71 3.21
N ASP A 2 10.53 8.84 3.25
CA ASP A 2 11.24 9.93 3.95
C ASP A 2 11.12 11.23 3.15
N ALA A 3 10.34 12.21 3.63
CA ALA A 3 10.00 13.42 2.88
C ALA A 3 10.90 14.61 3.22
N ASP A 4 11.39 14.69 4.46
CA ASP A 4 12.32 15.74 4.90
C ASP A 4 13.80 15.35 4.72
N LYS A 5 14.06 14.10 4.29
CA LYS A 5 15.38 13.52 4.01
C LYS A 5 16.24 13.40 5.27
N ASP A 6 15.61 13.19 6.42
CA ASP A 6 16.31 12.99 7.70
C ASP A 6 16.83 11.55 7.90
N GLY A 7 16.54 10.65 6.96
CA GLY A 7 16.94 9.24 7.00
C GLY A 7 16.02 8.36 7.86
N ARG A 8 14.89 8.90 8.30
CA ARG A 8 13.87 8.23 9.11
C ARG A 8 12.50 8.38 8.45
N VAL A 9 11.55 7.60 8.93
CA VAL A 9 10.14 7.71 8.58
C VAL A 9 9.39 7.83 9.89
N ASN A 10 8.55 8.86 10.02
CA ASN A 10 7.66 9.03 11.17
C ASN A 10 6.18 8.75 10.82
N ALA A 11 5.31 8.78 11.83
CA ALA A 11 3.88 8.53 11.67
C ALA A 11 3.22 9.45 10.63
N ALA A 12 3.57 10.73 10.61
CA ALA A 12 2.98 11.71 9.70
C ALA A 12 3.42 11.48 8.26
N GLU A 13 4.67 11.07 8.05
CA GLU A 13 5.17 10.72 6.73
C GLU A 13 4.57 9.42 6.21
N PHE A 14 4.40 8.43 7.08
CA PHE A 14 3.70 7.19 6.74
C PHE A 14 2.24 7.46 6.34
N ALA A 15 1.55 8.36 7.05
CA ALA A 15 0.18 8.77 6.76
C ALA A 15 -0.01 9.39 5.36
N LYS A 16 1.05 9.98 4.77
CA LYS A 16 0.98 10.56 3.43
C LYS A 16 0.59 9.56 2.34
N ILE A 17 0.81 8.26 2.54
CA ILE A 17 0.41 7.22 1.59
C ILE A 17 -1.13 7.15 1.51
N ALA A 18 -1.78 7.05 2.68
CA ALA A 18 -3.23 7.05 2.77
C ALA A 18 -3.83 8.37 2.26
N ASP A 19 -3.24 9.51 2.66
CA ASP A 19 -3.72 10.82 2.22
C ASP A 19 -3.60 11.01 0.71
N ARG A 20 -2.56 10.46 0.08
CA ARG A 20 -2.39 10.53 -1.38
C ARG A 20 -3.51 9.78 -2.10
N ILE A 21 -3.85 8.57 -1.66
CA ILE A 21 -4.95 7.79 -2.24
C ILE A 21 -6.29 8.53 -2.05
N ILE A 22 -6.55 9.04 -0.84
CA ILE A 22 -7.77 9.80 -0.52
C ILE A 22 -7.89 11.04 -1.42
N GLN A 23 -6.81 11.80 -1.59
CA GLN A 23 -6.79 13.00 -2.44
C GLN A 23 -6.96 12.67 -3.93
N ALA A 24 -6.29 11.62 -4.42
CA ALA A 24 -6.40 11.18 -5.81
C ALA A 24 -7.83 10.77 -6.21
N TYR A 25 -8.59 10.24 -5.24
CA TYR A 25 -9.98 9.84 -5.44
C TYR A 25 -11.00 10.90 -4.99
N GLY A 26 -10.54 12.06 -4.52
CA GLY A 26 -11.40 13.17 -4.11
C GLY A 26 -12.32 12.83 -2.93
N LEU A 27 -11.92 11.89 -2.08
CA LEU A 27 -12.73 11.45 -0.95
C LEU A 27 -12.68 12.50 0.17
N ASP A 28 -13.84 12.85 0.72
CA ASP A 28 -13.94 13.78 1.84
C ASP A 28 -13.59 13.11 3.18
N GLY A 29 -13.54 13.90 4.26
CA GLY A 29 -13.23 13.40 5.59
C GLY A 29 -14.32 12.51 6.21
N ASP A 30 -15.55 12.57 5.68
CA ASP A 30 -16.71 11.82 6.16
C ASP A 30 -16.97 10.54 5.33
N ASP A 31 -16.26 10.33 4.23
CA ASP A 31 -16.29 9.09 3.47
C ASP A 31 -15.78 7.93 4.33
N ARG A 32 -16.59 6.86 4.38
CA ARG A 32 -16.28 5.66 5.17
C ARG A 32 -14.97 5.01 4.73
N ARG A 33 -14.67 5.00 3.43
CA ARG A 33 -13.44 4.43 2.87
C ARG A 33 -12.23 5.26 3.27
N ALA A 34 -12.33 6.59 3.23
CA ALA A 34 -11.26 7.48 3.68
C ALA A 34 -10.95 7.28 5.18
N ARG A 35 -11.99 7.18 6.02
CA ARG A 35 -11.81 6.87 7.45
C ARG A 35 -11.20 5.48 7.67
N ALA A 36 -11.66 4.47 6.94
CA ALA A 36 -11.14 3.11 7.05
C ALA A 36 -9.65 3.07 6.68
N LEU A 37 -9.27 3.68 5.55
CA LEU A 37 -7.89 3.73 5.08
C LEU A 37 -6.96 4.44 6.08
N ARG A 38 -7.39 5.59 6.65
CA ARG A 38 -6.63 6.28 7.70
C ARG A 38 -6.45 5.42 8.95
N ALA A 39 -7.53 4.76 9.40
CA ALA A 39 -7.51 3.93 10.59
C ALA A 39 -6.54 2.74 10.43
N VAL A 40 -6.64 1.99 9.33
CA VAL A 40 -5.74 0.85 9.09
C VAL A 40 -4.30 1.29 8.87
N ASN A 41 -4.07 2.44 8.23
CA ASN A 41 -2.73 3.00 8.09
C ASN A 41 -2.10 3.36 9.45
N GLN A 42 -2.88 4.00 10.34
CA GLN A 42 -2.42 4.32 11.69
C GLN A 42 -2.15 3.05 12.52
N MET A 43 -3.06 2.06 12.45
CA MET A 43 -2.87 0.78 13.13
C MET A 43 -1.61 0.07 12.62
N TYR A 44 -1.34 0.15 11.32
CA TYR A 44 -0.17 -0.49 10.74
C TYR A 44 1.12 0.18 11.21
N TRP A 45 1.14 1.52 11.26
CA TRP A 45 2.27 2.25 11.83
C TRP A 45 2.57 1.84 13.28
N MET A 46 1.54 1.73 14.13
CA MET A 46 1.70 1.29 15.51
C MET A 46 2.29 -0.12 15.60
N GLU A 47 1.88 -1.02 14.70
CA GLU A 47 2.40 -2.37 14.62
C GLU A 47 3.89 -2.40 14.20
N LEU A 48 4.29 -1.51 13.28
CA LEU A 48 5.69 -1.35 12.88
C LEU A 48 6.55 -0.81 14.02
N VAL A 49 6.10 0.23 14.71
CA VAL A 49 6.81 0.78 15.89
C VAL A 49 6.99 -0.30 16.95
N ARG A 50 5.94 -1.07 17.25
CA ARG A 50 5.98 -2.18 18.21
C ARG A 50 7.03 -3.22 17.85
N HIS A 51 7.06 -3.68 16.60
CA HIS A 51 8.01 -4.69 16.15
C HIS A 51 9.44 -4.17 16.00
N SER A 52 9.61 -2.87 15.77
CA SER A 52 10.94 -2.26 15.63
C SER A 52 11.74 -2.26 16.94
N GLY A 53 11.04 -2.32 18.08
CA GLY A 53 11.64 -2.12 19.42
C GLY A 53 12.20 -0.72 19.63
N ALA A 54 11.79 0.26 18.82
CA ALA A 54 12.27 1.64 18.93
C ALA A 54 11.63 2.37 20.12
N GLU A 55 12.42 3.20 20.81
CA GLU A 55 11.93 4.09 21.86
C GLU A 55 11.28 5.36 21.28
N SER A 56 11.60 5.70 20.02
CA SER A 56 11.01 6.81 19.27
C SER A 56 9.96 6.35 18.28
N ASP A 57 9.03 7.24 17.96
CA ASP A 57 7.98 7.10 16.93
C ASP A 57 8.48 7.42 15.51
N ALA A 58 9.79 7.41 15.30
CA ALA A 58 10.45 7.54 14.01
C ALA A 58 11.40 6.35 13.79
N LEU A 59 11.32 5.73 12.63
CA LEU A 59 12.07 4.52 12.27
C LEU A 59 13.10 4.84 11.20
N THR A 60 14.35 4.43 11.40
CA THR A 60 15.32 4.39 10.29
C THR A 60 14.88 3.38 9.23
N LYS A 61 15.40 3.49 8.01
CA LYS A 61 15.11 2.54 6.93
C LYS A 61 15.28 1.07 7.36
N ASP A 62 16.41 0.72 7.99
CA ASP A 62 16.69 -0.65 8.41
C ASP A 62 15.71 -1.15 9.49
N ARG A 63 15.34 -0.27 10.42
CA ARG A 63 14.34 -0.58 11.46
C ARG A 63 12.95 -0.75 10.86
N PHE A 64 12.58 0.08 9.89
CA PHE A 64 11.34 -0.06 9.14
C PHE A 64 11.29 -1.39 8.39
N VAL A 65 12.36 -1.76 7.66
CA VAL A 65 12.45 -3.05 6.95
C VAL A 65 12.31 -4.23 7.92
N MET A 66 13.07 -4.20 9.02
CA MET A 66 13.03 -5.25 10.04
C MET A 66 11.63 -5.37 10.65
N ALA A 67 11.01 -4.23 11.02
CA ALA A 67 9.67 -4.20 11.58
C ALA A 67 8.62 -4.77 10.63
N ASN A 68 8.70 -4.46 9.33
CA ASN A 68 7.81 -5.04 8.32
C ASN A 68 7.96 -6.56 8.25
N ARG A 69 9.19 -7.07 8.24
CA ARG A 69 9.45 -8.52 8.23
C ARG A 69 8.93 -9.22 9.47
N LEU A 70 9.12 -8.62 10.64
CA LEU A 70 8.63 -9.17 11.91
C LEU A 70 7.09 -9.12 11.97
N ALA A 71 6.47 -8.02 11.55
CA ALA A 71 5.01 -7.91 11.48
C ALA A 71 4.39 -8.89 10.47
N ALA A 72 5.09 -9.19 9.38
CA ALA A 72 4.66 -10.13 8.37
C ALA A 72 4.63 -11.60 8.84
N ILE A 73 5.54 -11.98 9.75
CA ILE A 73 5.62 -13.35 10.29
C ILE A 73 4.88 -13.52 11.63
N ASP A 74 4.46 -12.43 12.26
CA ASP A 74 3.68 -12.48 13.51
C ASP A 74 2.23 -12.91 13.22
N THR A 75 1.94 -14.18 13.50
CA THR A 75 0.61 -14.78 13.36
C THR A 75 -0.26 -14.64 14.61
N SER A 76 0.24 -14.00 15.67
CA SER A 76 -0.47 -13.88 16.95
C SER A 76 -1.52 -12.76 16.95
N ARG A 77 -1.54 -11.91 15.92
CA ARG A 77 -2.44 -10.74 15.79
C ARG A 77 -3.08 -10.68 14.41
N ILE A 78 -4.11 -9.84 14.29
CA ILE A 78 -4.74 -9.52 13.01
C ILE A 78 -3.69 -8.92 12.07
N ASN A 79 -3.63 -9.41 10.83
CA ASN A 79 -2.71 -8.92 9.82
C ASN A 79 -3.15 -7.52 9.33
N VAL A 80 -2.69 -6.47 10.04
CA VAL A 80 -3.07 -5.08 9.74
C VAL A 80 -2.62 -4.64 8.34
N MET A 81 -1.55 -5.25 7.79
CA MET A 81 -1.11 -4.99 6.42
C MET A 81 -2.16 -5.43 5.39
N GLU A 82 -2.81 -6.58 5.59
CA GLU A 82 -3.93 -6.97 4.72
C GLU A 82 -5.10 -5.99 4.82
N GLY A 83 -5.35 -5.44 6.01
CA GLY A 83 -6.34 -4.38 6.20
C GLY A 83 -6.05 -3.14 5.36
N LEU A 84 -4.77 -2.76 5.23
CA LEU A 84 -4.34 -1.66 4.36
C LEU A 84 -4.60 -1.96 2.87
N ALA A 85 -4.29 -3.20 2.44
CA ALA A 85 -4.54 -3.63 1.07
C ALA A 85 -6.05 -3.63 0.75
N HIS A 86 -6.88 -4.19 1.63
CA HIS A 86 -8.33 -4.21 1.45
C HIS A 86 -8.95 -2.81 1.40
N ALA A 87 -8.55 -1.92 2.33
CA ALA A 87 -9.06 -0.55 2.34
C ALA A 87 -8.63 0.24 1.09
N SER A 88 -7.44 -0.04 0.55
CA SER A 88 -6.99 0.57 -0.70
C SER A 88 -7.79 0.03 -1.89
N PHE A 89 -8.01 -1.29 -1.95
CA PHE A 89 -8.82 -1.92 -2.99
C PHE A 89 -10.21 -1.29 -3.05
N ASP A 90 -10.89 -1.12 -1.92
CA ASP A 90 -12.25 -0.53 -1.84
C ASP A 90 -12.33 0.93 -2.36
N ILE A 91 -11.20 1.60 -2.49
CA ILE A 91 -11.11 2.95 -3.08
C ILE A 91 -10.81 2.85 -4.58
N ILE A 92 -9.96 1.91 -4.98
CA ILE A 92 -9.53 1.74 -6.36
C ILE A 92 -10.65 1.17 -7.22
N ASP A 93 -11.32 0.13 -6.74
CA ASP A 93 -12.56 -0.45 -7.28
C ASP A 93 -13.67 0.61 -7.14
N ALA A 94 -13.81 1.41 -8.19
CA ALA A 94 -14.70 2.56 -8.21
C ALA A 94 -16.11 2.17 -8.62
N ASN A 95 -16.23 1.11 -9.43
CA ASN A 95 -17.50 0.60 -9.94
C ASN A 95 -18.18 -0.39 -8.97
N GLY A 96 -17.45 -0.95 -8.00
CA GLY A 96 -17.94 -1.85 -6.97
C GLY A 96 -18.18 -3.29 -7.44
N ASP A 97 -17.56 -3.72 -8.55
CA ASP A 97 -17.68 -5.07 -9.10
C ASP A 97 -16.76 -6.09 -8.41
N ASN A 98 -15.95 -5.64 -7.44
CA ASN A 98 -15.01 -6.42 -6.66
C ASN A 98 -13.81 -6.96 -7.48
N GLU A 99 -13.53 -6.31 -8.59
CA GLU A 99 -12.33 -6.45 -9.41
C GLU A 99 -11.73 -5.06 -9.66
N ILE A 100 -10.48 -4.99 -10.11
CA ILE A 100 -9.86 -3.75 -10.58
C ILE A 100 -9.58 -3.93 -12.06
N ASP A 101 -10.31 -3.22 -12.90
CA ASP A 101 -10.09 -3.27 -14.34
C ASP A 101 -8.83 -2.46 -14.76
N LYS A 102 -8.52 -2.50 -16.06
CA LYS A 102 -7.33 -1.80 -16.60
C LYS A 102 -7.43 -0.29 -16.46
N ASP A 103 -8.61 0.29 -16.60
CA ASP A 103 -8.80 1.73 -16.54
C ASP A 103 -8.71 2.23 -15.08
N GLU A 104 -9.28 1.46 -14.15
CA GLU A 104 -9.15 1.69 -12.70
C GLU A 104 -7.70 1.55 -12.24
N PHE A 105 -6.99 0.52 -12.73
CA PHE A 105 -5.57 0.34 -12.45
C PHE A 105 -4.71 1.48 -13.01
N LEU A 106 -4.93 1.87 -14.27
CA LEU A 106 -4.23 2.97 -14.91
C LEU A 106 -4.48 4.30 -14.19
N ARG A 107 -5.72 4.55 -13.77
CA ARG A 107 -6.08 5.70 -12.95
C ARG A 107 -5.33 5.68 -11.63
N PHE A 108 -5.33 4.55 -10.92
CA PHE A 108 -4.62 4.38 -9.65
C PHE A 108 -3.11 4.68 -9.82
N GLN A 109 -2.47 4.08 -10.81
CA GLN A 109 -1.04 4.29 -11.10
C GLN A 109 -0.72 5.75 -11.43
N ARG A 110 -1.55 6.38 -12.27
CA ARG A 110 -1.35 7.76 -12.68
C ARG A 110 -1.58 8.74 -11.52
N ASP A 111 -2.70 8.63 -10.84
CA ASP A 111 -3.15 9.66 -9.91
C ASP A 111 -2.44 9.52 -8.54
N VAL A 112 -2.08 8.29 -8.14
CA VAL A 112 -1.40 8.02 -6.86
C VAL A 112 0.12 7.93 -7.02
N TRP A 113 0.63 7.37 -8.12
CA TRP A 113 2.07 7.09 -8.26
C TRP A 113 2.75 7.84 -9.39
N GLN A 114 1.99 8.62 -10.16
CA GLN A 114 2.49 9.36 -11.32
C GLN A 114 3.17 8.43 -12.36
N VAL A 115 2.72 7.17 -12.41
CA VAL A 115 3.15 6.17 -13.40
C VAL A 115 2.13 6.12 -14.53
N GLN A 116 2.60 6.20 -15.76
CA GLN A 116 1.75 6.17 -16.95
C GLN A 116 1.95 4.87 -17.75
N ALA A 117 1.21 4.72 -18.85
CA ALA A 117 1.48 3.69 -19.82
C ALA A 117 2.76 4.03 -20.62
N PRO A 118 3.55 3.02 -21.05
CA PRO A 118 3.27 1.58 -20.98
C PRO A 118 3.60 0.91 -19.64
N GLU A 119 4.35 1.57 -18.75
CA GLU A 119 4.90 0.96 -17.54
C GLU A 119 3.79 0.42 -16.63
N ALA A 120 2.72 1.18 -16.42
CA ALA A 120 1.56 0.74 -15.63
C ALA A 120 0.94 -0.56 -16.19
N MET A 121 0.89 -0.74 -17.51
CA MET A 121 0.33 -1.96 -18.12
C MET A 121 1.25 -3.17 -17.98
N GLU A 122 2.56 -2.96 -17.91
CA GLU A 122 3.50 -4.04 -17.58
C GLU A 122 3.33 -4.51 -16.14
N VAL A 123 2.96 -3.61 -15.22
CA VAL A 123 2.62 -3.98 -13.83
C VAL A 123 1.32 -4.75 -13.81
N PHE A 124 0.29 -4.26 -14.49
CA PHE A 124 -1.01 -4.91 -14.56
C PHE A 124 -0.87 -6.39 -14.91
N GLY A 125 -0.16 -6.71 -16.00
CA GLY A 125 0.05 -8.10 -16.43
C GLY A 125 0.92 -8.95 -15.50
N LYS A 126 1.54 -8.38 -14.47
CA LYS A 126 2.23 -9.13 -13.41
C LYS A 126 1.36 -9.33 -12.16
N VAL A 127 0.35 -8.48 -11.98
CA VAL A 127 -0.59 -8.53 -10.85
C VAL A 127 -1.79 -9.42 -11.19
N ASP A 128 -2.27 -9.36 -12.43
CA ASP A 128 -3.23 -10.28 -13.04
C ASP A 128 -2.53 -11.63 -13.26
N ILE A 129 -2.68 -12.55 -12.30
CA ILE A 129 -1.93 -13.82 -12.22
C ILE A 129 -2.61 -14.89 -13.05
N ASP A 130 -3.95 -14.92 -13.04
CA ASP A 130 -4.72 -15.89 -13.80
C ASP A 130 -4.98 -15.45 -15.26
N GLY A 131 -4.74 -14.17 -15.58
CA GLY A 131 -4.80 -13.63 -16.93
C GLY A 131 -6.22 -13.38 -17.40
N ASP A 132 -7.18 -13.20 -16.49
CA ASP A 132 -8.58 -12.95 -16.84
C ASP A 132 -8.85 -11.52 -17.33
N GLY A 133 -7.85 -10.63 -17.19
CA GLY A 133 -7.90 -9.26 -17.67
C GLY A 133 -8.40 -8.26 -16.63
N ALA A 134 -8.62 -8.69 -15.39
CA ALA A 134 -8.92 -7.87 -14.22
C ALA A 134 -7.96 -8.24 -13.06
N ILE A 135 -7.96 -7.45 -11.99
CA ILE A 135 -7.21 -7.78 -10.78
C ILE A 135 -8.21 -8.06 -9.67
N SER A 136 -8.29 -9.32 -9.25
CA SER A 136 -9.12 -9.70 -8.13
C SER A 136 -8.57 -9.14 -6.82
N ARG A 137 -9.44 -9.02 -5.81
CA ARG A 137 -9.05 -8.64 -4.45
C ARG A 137 -7.94 -9.51 -3.88
N MET A 138 -7.97 -10.80 -4.18
CA MET A 138 -6.96 -11.75 -3.68
C MET A 138 -5.60 -11.49 -4.31
N GLU A 139 -5.55 -11.25 -5.62
CA GLU A 139 -4.32 -10.89 -6.33
C GLU A 139 -3.76 -9.57 -5.81
N PHE A 140 -4.60 -8.55 -5.67
CA PHE A 140 -4.16 -7.27 -5.13
C PHE A 140 -3.53 -7.40 -3.72
N VAL A 141 -4.23 -8.06 -2.79
CA VAL A 141 -3.73 -8.26 -1.41
C VAL A 141 -2.44 -9.08 -1.40
N ARG A 142 -2.38 -10.13 -2.22
CA ARG A 142 -1.17 -10.94 -2.35
C ARG A 142 -0.01 -10.11 -2.85
N THR A 143 -0.19 -9.28 -3.87
CA THR A 143 0.89 -8.47 -4.41
C THR A 143 1.35 -7.39 -3.42
N VAL A 144 0.41 -6.75 -2.70
CA VAL A 144 0.75 -5.80 -1.63
C VAL A 144 1.56 -6.49 -0.53
N ARG A 145 1.15 -7.70 -0.12
CA ARG A 145 1.89 -8.52 0.84
C ARG A 145 3.30 -8.82 0.36
N GLU A 146 3.45 -9.33 -0.86
CA GLU A 146 4.74 -9.65 -1.46
C GLU A 146 5.65 -8.41 -1.53
N TYR A 147 5.11 -7.21 -1.81
CA TYR A 147 5.87 -5.96 -1.79
C TYR A 147 6.41 -5.61 -0.41
N PHE A 148 5.53 -5.52 0.59
CA PHE A 148 5.92 -5.15 1.96
C PHE A 148 6.87 -6.18 2.59
N MET A 149 6.75 -7.46 2.21
CA MET A 149 7.63 -8.53 2.68
C MET A 149 8.98 -8.58 1.94
N SER A 150 9.00 -8.29 0.64
CA SER A 150 10.22 -8.48 -0.16
C SER A 150 11.20 -7.32 -0.02
N MET A 151 10.76 -6.05 -0.04
CA MET A 151 11.67 -4.90 -0.29
C MET A 151 12.78 -5.22 -1.32
N ASP A 152 12.46 -6.11 -2.26
CA ASP A 152 13.25 -6.37 -3.43
C ASP A 152 12.67 -5.43 -4.49
N PRO A 153 13.42 -4.41 -4.93
CA PRO A 153 12.94 -3.47 -5.96
C PRO A 153 12.50 -4.15 -7.26
N SER A 154 12.85 -5.44 -7.46
CA SER A 154 12.47 -6.26 -8.60
C SER A 154 11.19 -7.10 -8.38
N ALA A 155 10.64 -7.17 -7.16
CA ALA A 155 9.41 -7.89 -6.90
C ALA A 155 8.22 -7.25 -7.64
N PRO A 156 7.24 -8.03 -8.15
CA PRO A 156 6.08 -7.53 -8.89
C PRO A 156 5.36 -6.34 -8.23
N GLY A 157 5.16 -6.39 -6.91
CA GLY A 157 4.47 -5.34 -6.16
C GLY A 157 5.25 -4.04 -5.97
N SER A 158 6.55 -4.02 -6.30
CA SER A 158 7.37 -2.79 -6.31
C SER A 158 6.97 -1.82 -7.38
N MET A 159 6.32 -2.32 -8.42
CA MET A 159 5.88 -1.51 -9.54
C MET A 159 4.46 -0.95 -9.32
N LEU A 160 3.67 -1.55 -8.42
CA LEU A 160 2.32 -1.13 -8.04
C LEU A 160 2.27 0.24 -7.34
N PHE A 161 3.39 0.67 -6.75
CA PHE A 161 3.48 1.91 -5.98
C PHE A 161 4.53 2.89 -6.55
N GLY A 162 4.92 2.71 -7.82
CA GLY A 162 5.96 3.50 -8.49
C GLY A 162 7.37 3.31 -7.92
N ARG A 163 8.39 3.66 -8.72
CA ARG A 163 9.76 3.77 -8.20
C ARG A 163 9.81 4.97 -7.23
N VAL A 164 10.04 4.70 -5.95
CA VAL A 164 10.36 5.71 -4.93
C VAL A 164 11.80 6.19 -5.08
#